data_AF-A0A497MCC0-F1
#
_entry.id   AF-A0A497MCC0-F1
#
_cell.length_a   1.000
_cell.length_b   1.000
_cell.length_c   1.000
_cell.angle_alpha   90.00
_cell.angle_beta   90.00
_cell.angle_gamma   90.00
#
_symmetry.space_group_name_H-M   'P 1'
#
loop_
_entity.id
_entity.type
_entity.pdbx_description
1 polymer ?
#
loop_
_entity_poly.entity_id
_entity_poly.type
_entity_poly.pdbx_seq_one_letter_code
_entity_poly.pdbx_strand_id
1 'polypeptide(L)'
;LVLTYLYVLDFFKPTYWSFVHRVTLDRAFNLGILNQGFYGVLPIFTVAAALNVLPYLTRDIENYGGDGLAIAHTLLLMTIPLYLIRVEELTWLLPALSGLIMVSKNLKKEAIPGFVRDLFLILTITEGLTLSYWVVYLWNPQTPSEGFRWVFKVEAGIFQVHALIYPILLLATLYSWLLLPSGIFSGLKSKLQNMFDHRDMELAGKTWMRLGLGFTLTLSILLPLIPYCPSLNPYFKPVSTDIRYYRKWLENMIGLNLLDALEYAFYGQSNGDRPLYLLLLYGLTCLGIPEDLVLNLEALLISPIFALSVYFSAKRLSRNHLYAVLASLAGVLGFNMTVGMAAGFFAAWTAMAFFYPCIALAADLDQWKPAVLTALIILSLATLFIHLWTWSLLMIVLALHLIISGLRNVLNGRFSVDKWLLIVLAVNIAADFLKTMATPQRGGLETAMATLEADRFIAFEHLFDQGLNLKRLSTSYIAGSFYNPLHMILGFIGTLSLLLKHGGRRFELISIWIAVISLVFPFSTLSLQAHLLLAAPFPLLVAEGLLSCSNLLRETDGEPSTWLLLLFLTSSLSYTFKILCNLI
;
A
#
# COMPACT_ATOMS: atom_id res chain seq x y z
N LEU A 1 21.16 18.89 -10.17
CA LEU A 1 19.74 18.46 -10.31
C LEU A 1 18.95 18.62 -9.02
N VAL A 2 19.28 17.91 -7.93
CA VAL A 2 18.55 18.02 -6.64
C VAL A 2 18.47 19.46 -6.15
N LEU A 3 19.59 20.21 -6.17
CA LEU A 3 19.58 21.64 -5.81
C LEU A 3 18.66 22.46 -6.73
N THR A 4 18.77 22.29 -8.05
CA THR A 4 17.90 22.96 -9.03
C THR A 4 16.42 22.68 -8.77
N TYR A 5 16.08 21.43 -8.46
CA TYR A 5 14.73 21.03 -8.10
C TYR A 5 14.25 21.75 -6.82
N LEU A 6 15.07 21.75 -5.76
CA LEU A 6 14.74 22.47 -4.52
C LEU A 6 14.59 23.99 -4.73
N TYR A 7 15.36 24.60 -5.64
CA TYR A 7 15.19 26.00 -6.04
C TYR A 7 13.85 26.26 -6.71
N VAL A 8 13.41 25.38 -7.62
CA VAL A 8 12.08 25.48 -8.25
C VAL A 8 11.00 25.40 -7.18
N LEU A 9 11.11 24.46 -6.23
CA LEU A 9 10.17 24.37 -5.13
C LEU A 9 10.17 25.63 -4.25
N ASP A 10 11.35 26.18 -3.90
CA ASP A 10 11.46 27.37 -3.05
C ASP A 10 10.87 28.62 -3.73
N PHE A 11 10.88 28.66 -5.06
CA PHE A 11 10.26 29.71 -5.87
C PHE A 11 8.74 29.61 -5.90
N PHE A 12 8.21 28.45 -6.25
CA PHE A 12 6.76 28.24 -6.38
C PHE A 12 6.06 28.03 -5.03
N LYS A 13 6.81 27.71 -3.97
CA LYS A 13 6.32 27.46 -2.60
C LYS A 13 5.12 26.52 -2.54
N PRO A 14 5.17 25.33 -3.17
CA PRO A 14 4.04 24.42 -3.18
C PRO A 14 3.64 23.98 -1.77
N THR A 15 2.36 23.70 -1.61
CA THR A 15 1.82 23.20 -0.34
C THR A 15 2.20 21.74 -0.12
N TYR A 16 2.60 21.40 1.10
CA TYR A 16 2.79 20.04 1.56
C TYR A 16 2.08 19.83 2.91
N TRP A 17 1.82 18.57 3.26
CA TRP A 17 1.09 18.22 4.49
C TRP A 17 1.99 17.47 5.46
N SER A 18 2.15 18.02 6.67
CA SER A 18 2.93 17.42 7.73
C SER A 18 2.02 16.91 8.84
N PHE A 19 2.15 15.64 9.19
CA PHE A 19 1.49 15.06 10.35
C PHE A 19 2.36 15.25 11.60
N VAL A 20 1.84 16.01 12.57
CA VAL A 20 2.51 16.35 13.82
C VAL A 20 1.51 16.29 14.96
N HIS A 21 1.79 15.51 16.00
CA HIS A 21 0.95 15.41 17.21
C HIS A 21 -0.56 15.21 16.93
N ARG A 22 -0.90 14.16 16.17
CA ARG A 22 -2.27 13.86 15.69
C ARG A 22 -2.92 14.89 14.76
N VAL A 23 -2.24 15.97 14.41
CA VAL A 23 -2.77 17.01 13.53
C VAL A 23 -2.02 17.01 12.21
N THR A 24 -2.78 16.99 11.12
CA THR A 24 -2.22 17.24 9.79
C THR A 24 -2.29 18.74 9.51
N LEU A 25 -1.14 19.36 9.31
CA LEU A 25 -1.02 20.77 8.99
C LEU A 25 -0.58 20.94 7.53
N ASP A 26 -1.24 21.81 6.79
CA ASP A 26 -0.76 22.29 5.50
C ASP A 26 0.31 23.36 5.70
N ARG A 27 1.37 23.28 4.90
CA ARG A 27 2.52 24.18 4.98
C ARG A 27 2.96 24.56 3.58
N ALA A 28 3.29 25.83 3.37
CA ALA A 28 3.97 26.25 2.16
C ALA A 28 5.44 25.84 2.24
N PHE A 29 5.95 25.20 1.18
CA PHE A 29 7.36 24.87 1.07
C PHE A 29 8.20 26.16 1.09
N ASN A 30 9.18 26.21 1.98
CA ASN A 30 10.08 27.35 2.11
C ASN A 30 11.41 26.88 2.69
N LEU A 31 12.39 26.70 1.81
CA LEU A 31 13.77 26.39 2.14
C LEU A 31 14.57 27.66 2.43
N GLY A 32 14.17 28.80 1.86
CA GLY A 32 14.77 30.12 2.09
C GLY A 32 16.05 30.35 1.29
N ILE A 33 16.25 29.59 0.21
CA ILE A 33 17.42 29.71 -0.67
C ILE A 33 17.34 31.03 -1.45
N LEU A 34 16.15 31.43 -1.88
CA LEU A 34 15.95 32.67 -2.65
C LEU A 34 16.29 33.93 -1.84
N ASN A 35 16.22 33.88 -0.51
CA ASN A 35 16.59 35.00 0.36
C ASN A 35 18.10 35.24 0.46
N GLN A 36 18.93 34.39 -0.17
CA GLN A 36 20.40 34.48 -0.15
C GLN A 36 21.01 35.16 -1.39
N GLY A 37 20.22 35.89 -2.19
CA GLY A 37 20.74 36.73 -3.29
C GLY A 37 20.92 36.04 -4.64
N PHE A 38 20.54 34.77 -4.80
CA PHE A 38 20.66 33.98 -6.04
C PHE A 38 19.54 34.24 -7.07
N TYR A 39 19.15 35.51 -7.27
CA TYR A 39 17.98 35.88 -8.08
C TYR A 39 18.16 35.72 -9.61
N GLY A 40 19.40 35.62 -10.11
CA GLY A 40 19.69 35.74 -11.54
C GLY A 40 19.62 34.46 -12.39
N VAL A 41 19.71 33.27 -11.78
CA VAL A 41 19.93 32.01 -12.53
C VAL A 41 18.60 31.35 -12.97
N LEU A 42 17.50 31.65 -12.25
CA LEU A 42 16.22 30.97 -12.41
C LEU A 42 15.45 31.34 -13.69
N PRO A 43 15.30 32.62 -14.09
CA PRO A 43 14.63 32.95 -15.35
C PRO A 43 15.37 32.39 -16.56
N ILE A 44 16.71 32.41 -16.51
CA ILE A 44 17.57 31.96 -17.61
C ILE A 44 17.46 30.44 -17.82
N PHE A 45 17.50 29.64 -16.75
CA PHE A 45 17.32 28.19 -16.87
C PHE A 45 15.89 27.79 -17.22
N THR A 46 14.88 28.49 -16.70
CA THR A 46 13.47 28.18 -16.97
C THR A 46 13.10 28.54 -18.41
N VAL A 47 13.60 29.67 -18.92
CA VAL A 47 13.45 30.08 -20.33
C VAL A 47 14.27 29.18 -21.26
N ALA A 48 15.50 28.82 -20.91
CA ALA A 48 16.31 27.90 -21.71
C ALA A 48 15.74 26.48 -21.77
N ALA A 49 15.12 26.00 -20.69
CA ALA A 49 14.46 24.70 -20.65
C ALA A 49 13.11 24.73 -21.40
N ALA A 50 12.34 25.81 -21.31
CA ALA A 50 11.10 25.99 -22.06
C ALA A 50 11.34 26.10 -23.58
N LEU A 51 12.36 26.85 -24.00
CA LEU A 51 12.71 27.05 -25.41
C LEU A 51 13.30 25.81 -26.09
N ASN A 52 13.91 24.89 -25.33
CA ASN A 52 14.44 23.63 -25.88
C ASN A 52 13.42 22.49 -25.93
N VAL A 53 12.35 22.54 -25.13
CA VAL A 53 11.32 21.48 -25.07
C VAL A 53 10.21 21.68 -26.12
N LEU A 54 9.86 22.93 -26.42
CA LEU A 54 8.76 23.27 -27.33
C LEU A 54 8.93 22.74 -28.77
N PRO A 55 10.13 22.83 -29.41
CA PRO A 55 10.32 22.33 -30.78
C PRO A 55 10.34 20.79 -30.89
N TYR A 56 10.59 20.10 -29.78
CA TYR A 56 10.68 18.64 -29.72
C TYR A 56 9.32 17.99 -29.45
N LEU A 57 8.48 18.60 -28.61
CA LEU A 57 7.10 18.17 -28.41
C LEU A 57 6.30 18.21 -29.71
N THR A 58 6.54 19.21 -30.55
CA THR A 58 5.93 19.29 -31.89
C THR A 58 6.48 18.23 -32.85
N ARG A 59 7.76 17.87 -32.76
CA ARG A 59 8.42 16.93 -33.68
C ARG A 59 8.15 15.45 -33.35
N ASP A 60 7.97 15.09 -32.08
CA ASP A 60 7.63 13.71 -31.69
C ASP A 60 6.13 13.40 -31.93
N ILE A 61 5.25 14.40 -31.85
CA ILE A 61 3.82 14.25 -32.20
C ILE A 61 3.63 13.96 -33.70
N GLU A 62 4.48 14.53 -34.56
CA GLU A 62 4.45 14.27 -36.01
C GLU A 62 4.99 12.88 -36.39
N ASN A 63 5.86 12.27 -35.58
CA ASN A 63 6.51 11.00 -35.92
C ASN A 63 5.77 9.74 -35.42
N TYR A 64 4.91 9.85 -34.41
CA TYR A 64 4.20 8.72 -33.77
C TYR A 64 2.71 8.67 -34.11
N GLY A 65 2.40 8.67 -35.42
CA GLY A 65 1.03 8.52 -35.92
C GLY A 65 0.29 7.34 -35.25
N GLY A 66 -0.86 7.65 -34.62
CA GLY A 66 -1.70 6.71 -33.87
C GLY A 66 -1.50 6.76 -32.34
N ASP A 67 -0.26 6.71 -31.86
CA ASP A 67 0.06 6.65 -30.43
C ASP A 67 -0.12 7.99 -29.70
N GLY A 68 0.05 9.12 -30.42
CA GLY A 68 -0.16 10.46 -29.86
C GLY A 68 -1.60 10.71 -29.37
N LEU A 69 -2.60 10.13 -30.05
CA LEU A 69 -4.01 10.25 -29.67
C LEU A 69 -4.35 9.40 -28.45
N ALA A 70 -3.63 8.29 -28.25
CA ALA A 70 -3.77 7.40 -27.10
C ALA A 70 -3.08 7.94 -25.86
N ILE A 71 -1.91 8.55 -26.02
CA ILE A 71 -1.25 9.35 -24.97
C ILE A 71 -2.15 10.53 -24.60
N ALA A 72 -2.75 11.22 -25.58
CA ALA A 72 -3.73 12.27 -25.34
C ALA A 72 -4.99 11.75 -24.63
N HIS A 73 -5.52 10.56 -24.95
CA HIS A 73 -6.67 9.95 -24.26
C HIS A 73 -6.35 9.45 -22.85
N THR A 74 -5.16 8.89 -22.63
CA THR A 74 -4.71 8.43 -21.31
C THR A 74 -4.41 9.63 -20.42
N LEU A 75 -3.77 10.66 -20.99
CA LEU A 75 -3.68 11.97 -20.37
C LEU A 75 -5.06 12.57 -20.16
N LEU A 76 -6.04 12.42 -21.08
CA LEU A 76 -7.40 12.94 -20.90
C LEU A 76 -8.12 12.26 -19.72
N LEU A 77 -8.02 10.93 -19.64
CA LEU A 77 -8.57 10.11 -18.56
C LEU A 77 -7.85 10.36 -17.21
N MET A 78 -6.55 10.68 -17.25
CA MET A 78 -5.80 11.19 -16.09
C MET A 78 -6.05 12.69 -15.82
N THR A 79 -6.54 13.45 -16.80
CA THR A 79 -6.86 14.87 -16.65
C THR A 79 -8.23 15.11 -16.03
N ILE A 80 -9.16 14.16 -16.10
CA ILE A 80 -10.42 14.25 -15.36
C ILE A 80 -10.14 14.34 -13.83
N PRO A 81 -9.22 13.54 -13.26
CA PRO A 81 -8.67 13.77 -11.91
C PRO A 81 -7.89 15.10 -11.76
N LEU A 82 -7.08 15.49 -12.76
CA LEU A 82 -6.32 16.76 -12.70
C LEU A 82 -7.21 18.00 -12.79
N TYR A 83 -8.38 17.95 -13.40
CA TYR A 83 -9.35 19.06 -13.45
C TYR A 83 -10.00 19.29 -12.08
N LEU A 84 -9.97 18.27 -11.22
CA LEU A 84 -10.44 18.33 -9.82
C LEU A 84 -9.34 18.80 -8.86
N ILE A 85 -8.07 18.79 -9.27
CA ILE A 85 -6.92 19.33 -8.52
C ILE A 85 -6.65 20.73 -9.10
N ARG A 86 -6.76 21.79 -8.29
CA ARG A 86 -6.55 23.17 -8.79
C ARG A 86 -5.21 23.25 -9.54
N VAL A 87 -5.25 23.53 -10.84
CA VAL A 87 -4.09 23.57 -11.77
C VAL A 87 -2.95 24.46 -11.24
N GLU A 88 -3.30 25.49 -10.47
CA GLU A 88 -2.37 26.37 -9.77
C GLU A 88 -1.40 25.63 -8.83
N GLU A 89 -1.86 24.57 -8.14
CA GLU A 89 -1.07 23.78 -7.17
C GLU A 89 0.00 22.89 -7.84
N LEU A 90 -0.04 22.72 -9.17
CA LEU A 90 0.85 21.84 -9.95
C LEU A 90 1.82 22.60 -10.87
N THR A 91 1.81 23.93 -10.86
CA THR A 91 2.60 24.80 -11.74
C THR A 91 4.12 24.57 -11.66
N TRP A 92 4.62 24.12 -10.50
CA TRP A 92 6.04 23.80 -10.25
C TRP A 92 6.51 22.50 -10.94
N LEU A 93 5.60 21.62 -11.37
CA LEU A 93 5.97 20.32 -11.97
C LEU A 93 6.54 20.45 -13.38
N LEU A 94 6.02 21.38 -14.17
CA LEU A 94 6.46 21.59 -15.55
C LEU A 94 7.96 21.91 -15.64
N PRO A 95 8.51 22.89 -14.89
CA PRO A 95 9.95 23.14 -14.90
C PRO A 95 10.77 22.00 -14.31
N ALA A 96 10.25 21.29 -13.29
CA ALA A 96 10.94 20.13 -12.70
C ALA A 96 11.08 18.96 -13.69
N LEU A 97 10.00 18.60 -14.39
CA LEU A 97 9.98 17.56 -15.42
C LEU A 97 10.87 17.94 -16.61
N SER A 98 10.82 19.20 -17.04
CA SER A 98 11.68 19.70 -18.13
C SER A 98 13.17 19.56 -17.78
N GLY A 99 13.57 19.92 -16.56
CA GLY A 99 14.94 19.74 -16.08
C GLY A 99 15.39 18.27 -16.04
N LEU A 100 14.51 17.36 -15.62
CA LEU A 100 14.76 15.91 -15.62
C LEU A 100 14.96 15.36 -17.04
N ILE A 101 14.12 15.76 -17.99
CA ILE A 101 14.21 15.36 -19.41
C ILE A 101 15.51 15.88 -20.04
N MET A 102 15.89 17.12 -19.74
CA MET A 102 17.14 17.70 -20.26
C MET A 102 18.36 16.92 -19.75
N VAL A 103 18.36 16.54 -18.48
CA VAL A 103 19.45 15.74 -17.89
C VAL A 103 19.48 14.33 -18.47
N SER A 104 18.33 13.66 -18.62
CA SER A 104 18.29 12.30 -19.19
C SER A 104 18.78 12.25 -20.63
N LYS A 105 18.51 13.31 -21.43
CA LYS A 105 18.99 13.40 -22.82
C LYS A 105 20.48 13.74 -22.93
N ASN A 106 21.04 14.49 -21.98
CA ASN A 106 22.45 14.90 -21.99
C ASN A 106 23.38 13.91 -21.27
N LEU A 107 22.83 12.99 -20.48
CA LEU A 107 23.59 11.92 -19.85
C LEU A 107 24.04 10.90 -20.91
N LYS A 108 25.36 10.72 -21.02
CA LYS A 108 25.92 9.58 -21.77
C LYS A 108 25.40 8.29 -21.13
N LYS A 109 25.07 7.28 -21.95
CA LYS A 109 24.55 5.99 -21.46
C LYS A 109 25.42 5.36 -20.38
N GLU A 110 26.73 5.48 -20.51
CA GLU A 110 27.74 4.99 -19.55
C GLU A 110 27.68 5.69 -18.19
N ALA A 111 27.17 6.93 -18.13
CA ALA A 111 27.06 7.71 -16.89
C ALA A 111 25.74 7.48 -16.14
N ILE A 112 24.76 6.79 -16.76
CA ILE A 112 23.43 6.56 -16.17
C ILE A 112 23.52 5.75 -14.87
N PRO A 113 24.25 4.62 -14.79
CA PRO A 113 24.31 3.84 -13.55
C PRO A 113 24.91 4.64 -12.39
N GLY A 114 26.01 5.36 -12.63
CA GLY A 114 26.63 6.25 -11.64
C GLY A 114 25.68 7.36 -11.17
N PHE A 115 24.95 7.99 -12.10
CA PHE A 115 23.95 9.00 -11.75
C PHE A 115 22.82 8.44 -10.88
N VAL A 116 22.29 7.26 -11.23
CA VAL A 116 21.21 6.60 -10.47
C VAL A 116 21.70 6.20 -9.08
N ARG A 117 22.92 5.66 -8.98
CA ARG A 117 23.58 5.34 -7.71
C ARG A 117 23.68 6.57 -6.82
N ASP A 118 24.22 7.67 -7.33
CA ASP A 118 24.44 8.90 -6.57
C ASP A 118 23.11 9.51 -6.11
N LEU A 119 22.08 9.43 -6.95
CA LEU A 119 20.72 9.83 -6.57
C LEU A 119 20.19 8.99 -5.40
N PHE A 120 20.26 7.66 -5.49
CA PHE A 120 19.81 6.78 -4.39
C PHE A 120 20.63 6.97 -3.12
N LEU A 121 21.94 7.20 -3.23
CA LEU A 121 22.81 7.52 -2.10
C LEU A 121 22.34 8.80 -1.39
N ILE A 122 22.13 9.90 -2.13
CA ILE A 122 21.68 11.18 -1.56
C ILE A 122 20.32 11.02 -0.87
N LEU A 123 19.39 10.29 -1.49
CA LEU A 123 18.07 10.01 -0.91
C LEU A 123 18.19 9.16 0.36
N THR A 124 19.06 8.14 0.35
CA THR A 124 19.33 7.27 1.50
C THR A 124 19.90 8.07 2.67
N ILE A 125 20.88 8.95 2.42
CA ILE A 125 21.47 9.82 3.44
C ILE A 125 20.40 10.76 4.02
N THR A 126 19.61 11.39 3.15
CA THR A 126 18.55 12.33 3.59
C THR A 126 17.54 11.63 4.49
N GLU A 127 17.07 10.45 4.10
CA GLU A 127 16.13 9.64 4.91
C GLU A 127 16.78 9.07 6.17
N GLY A 128 18.06 8.71 6.11
CA GLY A 128 18.83 8.29 7.28
C GLY A 128 18.95 9.39 8.33
N LEU A 129 19.17 10.64 7.91
CA LEU A 129 19.17 11.79 8.80
C LEU A 129 17.79 12.05 9.41
N THR A 130 16.72 11.98 8.60
CA THR A 130 15.33 12.09 9.10
C THR A 130 15.01 10.99 10.10
N LEU A 131 15.35 9.74 9.80
CA LEU A 131 15.17 8.60 10.69
C LEU A 131 15.95 8.78 12.00
N SER A 132 17.20 9.25 11.93
CA SER A 132 18.02 9.49 13.12
C SER A 132 17.36 10.48 14.09
N TYR A 133 16.72 11.53 13.57
CA TYR A 133 15.94 12.43 14.40
C TYR A 133 14.77 11.71 15.06
N TRP A 134 13.96 10.95 14.32
CA TRP A 134 12.79 10.28 14.91
C TRP A 134 13.18 9.25 15.97
N VAL A 135 14.33 8.58 15.80
CA VAL A 135 14.89 7.69 16.82
C VAL A 135 15.32 8.46 18.07
N VAL A 136 15.96 9.63 17.92
CA VAL A 136 16.32 10.48 19.08
C VAL A 136 15.08 11.08 19.74
N TYR A 137 14.12 11.53 18.95
CA TYR A 137 12.84 12.07 19.39
C TYR A 137 12.04 11.05 20.20
N LEU A 138 12.08 9.77 19.79
CA LEU A 138 11.50 8.67 20.56
C LEU A 138 12.04 8.61 21.99
N TRP A 139 13.34 8.83 22.20
CA TRP A 139 13.95 8.81 23.55
C TRP A 139 13.74 10.11 24.31
N ASN A 140 13.82 11.24 23.61
CA ASN A 140 13.71 12.57 24.20
C ASN A 140 12.88 13.50 23.28
N PRO A 141 11.57 13.61 23.52
CA PRO A 141 10.70 14.48 22.71
C PRO A 141 10.98 15.98 22.87
N GLN A 142 11.75 16.36 23.90
CA GLN A 142 12.22 17.73 24.10
C GLN A 142 13.44 18.07 23.23
N THR A 143 13.95 17.11 22.46
CA THR A 143 15.09 17.35 21.57
C THR A 143 14.77 18.48 20.59
N PRO A 144 15.58 19.56 20.56
CA PRO A 144 15.34 20.67 19.65
C PRO A 144 15.38 20.21 18.20
N SER A 145 14.32 20.50 17.44
CA SER A 145 14.26 20.19 16.00
C SER A 145 15.07 21.17 15.15
N GLU A 146 15.64 22.24 15.73
CA GLU A 146 16.32 23.31 14.99
C GLU A 146 17.50 22.81 14.16
N GLY A 147 18.34 21.93 14.71
CA GLY A 147 19.48 21.34 14.00
C GLY A 147 19.08 20.46 12.81
N PHE A 148 17.85 19.90 12.83
CA PHE A 148 17.29 19.06 11.77
C PHE A 148 16.29 19.80 10.88
N ARG A 149 16.02 21.08 11.15
CA ARG A 149 15.00 21.85 10.43
C ARG A 149 15.25 21.89 8.92
N TRP A 150 16.50 22.01 8.50
CA TRP A 150 16.87 21.99 7.09
C TRP A 150 16.67 20.59 6.48
N VAL A 151 16.94 19.51 7.22
CA VAL A 151 16.71 18.13 6.79
C VAL A 151 15.23 17.90 6.52
N PHE A 152 14.34 18.29 7.44
CA PHE A 152 12.88 18.14 7.22
C PHE A 152 12.37 18.97 6.07
N LYS A 153 12.93 20.16 5.85
CA LYS A 153 12.55 20.97 4.68
C LYS A 153 12.98 20.28 3.40
N VAL A 154 14.20 19.75 3.33
CA VAL A 154 14.69 19.00 2.16
C VAL A 154 13.86 17.72 1.94
N GLU A 155 13.60 16.92 2.99
CA GLU A 155 12.74 15.74 2.93
C GLU A 155 11.31 16.11 2.49
N ALA A 156 10.74 17.19 3.01
CA ALA A 156 9.42 17.65 2.59
C ALA A 156 9.39 18.04 1.12
N GLY A 157 10.44 18.69 0.61
CA GLY A 157 10.56 19.04 -0.80
C GLY A 157 10.69 17.82 -1.70
N ILE A 158 11.53 16.86 -1.33
CA ILE A 158 11.80 15.66 -2.13
C ILE A 158 10.62 14.69 -2.08
N PHE A 159 10.02 14.49 -0.91
CA PHE A 159 8.99 13.49 -0.72
C PHE A 159 7.61 14.14 -0.58
N GLN A 160 7.35 15.01 0.40
CA GLN A 160 5.98 15.42 0.78
C GLN A 160 5.25 16.33 -0.21
N VAL A 161 5.97 17.17 -0.97
CA VAL A 161 5.37 18.10 -1.95
C VAL A 161 4.60 17.36 -3.07
N HIS A 162 4.89 16.08 -3.30
CA HIS A 162 4.22 15.27 -4.32
C HIS A 162 2.87 14.67 -3.87
N ALA A 163 2.37 15.02 -2.68
CA ALA A 163 1.09 14.52 -2.16
C ALA A 163 -0.08 14.73 -3.12
N LEU A 164 -0.06 15.81 -3.91
CA LEU A 164 -1.09 16.10 -4.91
C LEU A 164 -1.02 15.23 -6.17
N ILE A 165 0.14 14.66 -6.48
CA ILE A 165 0.35 13.78 -7.64
C ILE A 165 0.09 12.32 -7.25
N TYR A 166 0.21 12.02 -5.96
CA TYR A 166 -0.01 10.69 -5.39
C TYR A 166 -1.33 10.03 -5.80
N PRO A 167 -2.48 10.74 -5.81
CA PRO A 167 -3.73 10.22 -6.38
C PRO A 167 -3.59 9.59 -7.77
N ILE A 168 -2.83 10.22 -8.66
CA ILE A 168 -2.67 9.76 -10.04
C ILE A 168 -1.88 8.46 -10.05
N LEU A 169 -0.82 8.37 -9.25
CA LEU A 169 -0.01 7.16 -9.15
C LEU A 169 -0.78 6.01 -8.48
N LEU A 170 -1.61 6.32 -7.48
CA LEU A 170 -2.50 5.35 -6.85
C LEU A 170 -3.49 4.78 -7.87
N LEU A 171 -4.18 5.65 -8.62
CA LEU A 171 -5.10 5.23 -9.68
C LEU A 171 -4.36 4.44 -10.77
N ALA A 172 -3.18 4.90 -11.19
CA ALA A 172 -2.37 4.18 -12.18
C ALA A 172 -2.01 2.76 -11.69
N THR A 173 -1.72 2.59 -10.41
CA THR A 173 -1.45 1.28 -9.80
C THR A 173 -2.69 0.39 -9.85
N LEU A 174 -3.83 0.90 -9.38
CA LEU A 174 -5.09 0.16 -9.31
C LEU A 174 -5.63 -0.21 -10.70
N TYR A 175 -5.52 0.67 -11.69
CA TYR A 175 -6.12 0.47 -13.02
C TYR A 175 -5.13 0.01 -14.10
N SER A 176 -3.88 -0.28 -13.73
CA SER A 176 -2.85 -0.78 -14.67
C SER A 176 -3.25 -2.04 -15.45
N TRP A 177 -4.15 -2.87 -14.90
CA TRP A 177 -4.66 -4.07 -15.58
C TRP A 177 -5.49 -3.75 -16.84
N LEU A 178 -6.03 -2.53 -16.96
CA LEU A 178 -6.71 -2.05 -18.17
C LEU A 178 -5.74 -1.80 -19.34
N LEU A 179 -4.44 -1.69 -19.09
CA LEU A 179 -3.42 -1.51 -20.14
C LEU A 179 -3.14 -2.80 -20.93
N LEU A 180 -3.59 -3.95 -20.44
CA LEU A 180 -3.30 -5.26 -21.03
C LEU A 180 -4.13 -5.65 -22.27
N PRO A 181 -5.45 -5.36 -22.36
CA PRO A 181 -6.30 -5.80 -23.48
C PRO A 181 -6.25 -4.88 -24.69
N SER A 182 -5.84 -3.61 -24.53
CA SER A 182 -5.89 -2.63 -25.61
C SER A 182 -4.74 -2.84 -26.60
N GLY A 183 -5.06 -3.22 -27.85
CA GLY A 183 -4.09 -3.30 -28.95
C GLY A 183 -3.32 -2.00 -29.21
N ILE A 184 -3.85 -0.90 -28.69
CA ILE A 184 -3.29 0.46 -28.67
C ILE A 184 -1.89 0.50 -28.02
N PHE A 185 -1.63 -0.30 -26.98
CA PHE A 185 -0.33 -0.28 -26.29
C PHE A 185 0.57 -1.47 -26.65
N SER A 186 0.31 -2.16 -27.76
CA SER A 186 1.06 -3.37 -28.13
C SER A 186 2.58 -3.16 -28.23
N GLY A 187 3.03 -2.01 -28.77
CA GLY A 187 4.45 -1.65 -28.85
C GLY A 187 5.10 -1.31 -27.50
N LEU A 188 4.38 -0.60 -26.63
CA LEU A 188 4.86 -0.30 -25.26
C LEU A 188 4.87 -1.57 -24.40
N LYS A 189 3.82 -2.39 -24.53
CA LYS A 189 3.67 -3.68 -23.86
C LYS A 189 4.83 -4.61 -24.20
N SER A 190 5.16 -4.79 -25.48
CA SER A 190 6.28 -5.66 -25.88
C SER A 190 7.62 -5.16 -25.36
N LYS A 191 7.86 -3.84 -25.37
CA LYS A 191 9.08 -3.24 -24.82
C LYS A 191 9.19 -3.44 -23.31
N LEU A 192 8.12 -3.22 -22.56
CA LEU A 192 8.10 -3.41 -21.11
C LEU A 192 8.18 -4.90 -20.74
N GLN A 193 7.52 -5.77 -21.51
CA GLN A 193 7.60 -7.22 -21.32
C GLN A 193 9.04 -7.72 -21.50
N ASN A 194 9.72 -7.29 -22.56
CA ASN A 194 11.15 -7.61 -22.77
C ASN A 194 12.02 -7.16 -21.59
N MET A 195 11.68 -6.03 -20.96
CA MET A 195 12.38 -5.50 -19.79
C MET A 195 12.12 -6.35 -18.53
N PHE A 196 10.91 -6.87 -18.35
CA PHE A 196 10.54 -7.64 -17.15
C PHE A 196 10.73 -9.16 -17.28
N ASP A 197 10.97 -9.70 -18.48
CA ASP A 197 11.21 -11.14 -18.73
C ASP A 197 12.58 -11.64 -18.22
N HIS A 198 13.27 -10.86 -17.40
CA HIS A 198 14.62 -11.14 -16.91
C HIS A 198 14.60 -12.01 -15.65
N ARG A 199 15.64 -12.85 -15.51
CA ARG A 199 15.69 -13.99 -14.56
C ARG A 199 15.42 -13.57 -13.12
N ASP A 200 14.67 -14.43 -12.43
CA ASP A 200 14.45 -14.30 -10.99
C ASP A 200 15.78 -14.37 -10.23
N MET A 201 15.95 -13.38 -9.35
CA MET A 201 17.16 -13.20 -8.58
C MET A 201 17.06 -14.05 -7.30
N GLU A 202 17.90 -15.07 -7.17
CA GLU A 202 18.11 -15.80 -5.92
C GLU A 202 19.37 -15.24 -5.24
N LEU A 203 19.25 -14.02 -4.73
CA LEU A 203 20.41 -13.18 -4.39
C LEU A 203 21.19 -13.60 -3.16
N ALA A 204 20.61 -14.45 -2.32
CA ALA A 204 21.06 -14.54 -0.94
C ALA A 204 21.03 -15.97 -0.44
N GLY A 205 22.15 -16.41 0.13
CA GLY A 205 22.24 -17.69 0.83
C GLY A 205 21.15 -17.81 1.89
N LYS A 206 20.71 -19.04 2.17
CA LYS A 206 19.63 -19.35 3.11
C LYS A 206 19.76 -18.63 4.47
N THR A 207 20.99 -18.40 4.94
CA THR A 207 21.28 -17.68 6.19
C THR A 207 20.78 -16.23 6.15
N TRP A 208 21.09 -15.48 5.10
CA TRP A 208 20.67 -14.08 4.96
C TRP A 208 19.15 -13.95 4.87
N MET A 209 18.47 -14.92 4.25
CA MET A 209 17.00 -14.93 4.19
C MET A 209 16.37 -15.18 5.56
N ARG A 210 16.99 -16.03 6.40
CA ARG A 210 16.58 -16.23 7.79
C ARG A 210 16.82 -14.98 8.64
N LEU A 211 17.96 -14.31 8.46
CA LEU A 211 18.27 -13.05 9.14
C LEU A 211 17.29 -11.94 8.73
N GLY A 212 16.98 -11.82 7.44
CA GLY A 212 16.01 -10.85 6.94
C GLY A 212 14.58 -11.09 7.46
N LEU A 213 14.16 -12.36 7.57
CA LEU A 213 12.90 -12.70 8.23
C LEU A 213 12.94 -12.40 9.73
N GLY A 214 14.02 -12.77 10.43
CA GLY A 214 14.19 -12.47 11.85
C GLY A 214 14.17 -10.97 12.14
N PHE A 215 14.80 -10.17 11.27
CA PHE A 215 14.74 -8.71 11.33
C PHE A 215 13.32 -8.20 11.12
N THR A 216 12.60 -8.70 10.11
CA THR A 216 11.20 -8.32 9.87
C THR A 216 10.30 -8.64 11.07
N LEU A 217 10.45 -9.82 11.69
CA LEU A 217 9.68 -10.22 12.87
C LEU A 217 10.03 -9.37 14.10
N THR A 218 11.29 -8.99 14.23
CA THR A 218 11.71 -8.07 15.29
C THR A 218 11.04 -6.71 15.10
N LEU A 219 11.07 -6.17 13.88
CA LEU A 219 10.39 -4.91 13.56
C LEU A 219 8.87 -4.98 13.77
N SER A 220 8.22 -6.10 13.41
CA SER A 220 6.77 -6.25 13.60
C SER A 220 6.35 -6.21 15.07
N ILE A 221 7.27 -6.50 15.99
CA ILE A 221 7.04 -6.39 17.44
C ILE A 221 7.41 -4.99 17.94
N LEU A 222 8.56 -4.45 17.50
CA LEU A 222 9.07 -3.18 18.01
C LEU A 222 8.27 -1.97 17.51
N LEU A 223 7.82 -1.96 16.26
CA LEU A 223 7.15 -0.79 15.68
C LEU A 223 5.83 -0.48 16.40
N PRO A 224 4.92 -1.44 16.66
CA PRO A 224 3.69 -1.14 17.41
C PRO A 224 3.92 -0.57 18.83
N LEU A 225 5.10 -0.77 19.43
CA LEU A 225 5.44 -0.22 20.75
C LEU A 225 5.79 1.27 20.70
N ILE A 226 6.22 1.79 19.54
CA ILE A 226 6.69 3.18 19.41
C ILE A 226 5.70 4.20 19.98
N PRO A 227 4.40 4.19 19.60
CA PRO A 227 3.44 5.15 20.13
C PRO A 227 3.20 4.99 21.63
N TYR A 228 3.61 3.88 22.24
CA TYR A 228 3.39 3.59 23.66
C TYR A 228 4.66 3.73 24.51
N CYS A 229 5.77 4.20 23.93
CA CYS A 229 6.97 4.52 24.69
C CYS A 229 6.66 5.61 25.74
N PRO A 230 7.06 5.45 27.03
CA PRO A 230 6.72 6.39 28.10
C PRO A 230 7.18 7.83 27.88
N SER A 231 8.24 8.03 27.10
CA SER A 231 8.73 9.33 26.65
C SER A 231 7.69 10.07 25.81
N LEU A 232 7.04 9.39 24.87
CA LEU A 232 6.00 9.93 24.00
C LEU A 232 4.61 9.89 24.66
N ASN A 233 4.32 8.81 25.39
CA ASN A 233 3.01 8.50 25.96
C ASN A 233 3.09 8.23 27.47
N PRO A 234 3.40 9.24 28.30
CA PRO A 234 3.58 9.03 29.74
C PRO A 234 2.31 8.52 30.45
N TYR A 235 1.14 8.67 29.83
CA TYR A 235 -0.16 8.27 30.38
C TYR A 235 -0.76 7.04 29.69
N PHE A 236 0.00 6.36 28.83
CA PHE A 236 -0.44 5.16 28.11
C PHE A 236 -1.80 5.32 27.39
N LYS A 237 -2.03 6.50 26.80
CA LYS A 237 -3.28 6.84 26.12
C LYS A 237 -3.45 6.01 24.85
N PRO A 238 -4.70 5.63 24.51
CA PRO A 238 -5.00 5.00 23.22
C PRO A 238 -4.58 5.84 22.02
N VAL A 239 -3.98 5.20 21.02
CA VAL A 239 -3.47 5.89 19.80
C VAL A 239 -4.37 5.76 18.59
N SER A 240 -5.12 4.67 18.52
CA SER A 240 -5.98 4.34 17.39
C SER A 240 -7.36 5.00 17.50
N THR A 241 -7.97 5.30 16.36
CA THR A 241 -9.31 5.92 16.31
C THR A 241 -10.41 4.95 16.74
N ASP A 242 -10.37 3.71 16.24
CA ASP A 242 -11.46 2.73 16.42
C ASP A 242 -11.42 1.98 17.76
N ILE A 243 -10.37 2.14 18.55
CA ILE A 243 -10.21 1.47 19.86
C ILE A 243 -11.38 1.75 20.82
N ARG A 244 -12.03 2.92 20.69
CA ARG A 244 -13.22 3.29 21.48
C ARG A 244 -14.40 2.34 21.28
N TYR A 245 -14.53 1.76 20.09
CA TYR A 245 -15.59 0.79 19.80
C TYR A 245 -15.27 -0.57 20.45
N TYR A 246 -14.03 -1.03 20.30
CA TYR A 246 -13.56 -2.27 20.91
C TYR A 246 -13.61 -2.23 22.44
N ARG A 247 -13.23 -1.10 23.04
CA ARG A 247 -13.38 -0.86 24.48
C ARG A 247 -14.82 -1.09 24.94
N LYS A 248 -15.76 -0.37 24.34
CA LYS A 248 -17.18 -0.47 24.69
C LYS A 248 -17.71 -1.90 24.56
N TRP A 249 -17.28 -2.62 23.53
CA TRP A 249 -17.71 -4.01 23.33
C TRP A 249 -17.11 -4.96 24.36
N LEU A 250 -15.83 -4.78 24.68
CA LEU A 250 -15.10 -5.60 25.65
C LEU A 250 -15.58 -5.36 27.08
N GLU A 251 -15.85 -4.11 27.48
CA GLU A 251 -16.41 -3.74 28.78
C GLU A 251 -17.73 -4.50 29.07
N ASN A 252 -18.56 -4.72 28.06
CA ASN A 252 -19.81 -5.48 28.19
C ASN A 252 -19.61 -6.99 28.31
N MET A 253 -18.42 -7.50 27.99
CA MET A 253 -18.07 -8.91 28.11
C MET A 253 -17.32 -9.21 29.41
N ILE A 254 -16.60 -8.24 29.95
CA ILE A 254 -15.84 -8.40 31.20
C ILE A 254 -16.80 -8.72 32.34
N GLY A 255 -16.50 -9.80 33.07
CA GLY A 255 -17.33 -10.30 34.18
C GLY A 255 -18.44 -11.27 33.78
N LEU A 256 -18.70 -11.45 32.48
CA LEU A 256 -19.56 -12.53 31.99
C LEU A 256 -18.86 -13.89 32.13
N ASN A 257 -19.66 -14.97 32.21
CA ASN A 257 -19.13 -16.31 32.02
C ASN A 257 -18.87 -16.58 30.52
N LEU A 258 -18.20 -17.69 30.20
CA LEU A 258 -17.82 -18.01 28.82
C LEU A 258 -19.02 -18.12 27.86
N LEU A 259 -20.15 -18.70 28.30
CA LEU A 259 -21.32 -18.89 27.45
C LEU A 259 -21.99 -17.56 27.14
N ASP A 260 -22.15 -16.70 28.15
CA ASP A 260 -22.73 -15.37 28.00
C ASP A 260 -21.82 -14.47 27.15
N ALA A 261 -20.49 -14.61 27.28
CA ALA A 261 -19.53 -13.91 26.44
C ALA A 261 -19.57 -14.40 24.98
N LEU A 262 -19.75 -15.70 24.75
CA LEU A 262 -19.97 -16.26 23.42
C LEU A 262 -21.27 -15.73 22.80
N GLU A 263 -22.36 -15.73 23.57
CA GLU A 263 -23.62 -15.14 23.15
C GLU A 263 -23.42 -13.66 22.82
N TYR A 264 -22.81 -12.87 23.69
CA TYR A 264 -22.57 -11.45 23.41
C TYR A 264 -21.69 -11.24 22.17
N ALA A 265 -20.64 -12.04 21.96
CA ALA A 265 -19.77 -11.88 20.80
C ALA A 265 -20.50 -12.13 19.46
N PHE A 266 -21.44 -13.08 19.43
CA PHE A 266 -22.20 -13.44 18.23
C PHE A 266 -23.53 -12.68 18.08
N TYR A 267 -24.10 -12.16 19.17
CA TYR A 267 -25.47 -11.61 19.21
C TYR A 267 -25.57 -10.21 19.82
N GLY A 268 -24.53 -9.77 20.55
CA GLY A 268 -24.51 -8.52 21.30
C GLY A 268 -24.25 -7.29 20.43
N GLN A 269 -23.59 -6.28 21.00
CA GLN A 269 -23.41 -4.99 20.33
C GLN A 269 -22.51 -5.13 19.08
N SER A 270 -22.87 -4.41 18.00
CA SER A 270 -22.37 -4.63 16.64
C SER A 270 -22.93 -5.88 15.94
N ASN A 271 -23.99 -6.49 16.49
CA ASN A 271 -24.78 -7.55 15.89
C ASN A 271 -23.92 -8.74 15.40
N GLY A 272 -22.83 -9.11 16.07
CA GLY A 272 -22.02 -10.25 15.65
C GLY A 272 -21.16 -10.05 14.39
N ASP A 273 -20.74 -8.81 14.08
CA ASP A 273 -19.86 -8.54 12.93
C ASP A 273 -18.48 -9.23 13.04
N ARG A 274 -17.94 -9.36 14.25
CA ARG A 274 -16.53 -9.77 14.51
C ARG A 274 -16.37 -10.69 15.73
N PRO A 275 -17.17 -11.77 15.87
CA PRO A 275 -17.23 -12.57 17.09
C PRO A 275 -15.88 -13.17 17.47
N LEU A 276 -15.14 -13.74 16.51
CA LEU A 276 -13.86 -14.39 16.82
C LEU A 276 -12.81 -13.36 17.26
N TYR A 277 -12.88 -12.15 16.72
CA TYR A 277 -12.00 -11.06 17.12
C TYR A 277 -12.28 -10.59 18.54
N LEU A 278 -13.56 -10.39 18.90
CA LEU A 278 -13.95 -10.00 20.25
C LEU A 278 -13.60 -11.08 21.27
N LEU A 279 -13.82 -12.35 20.93
CA LEU A 279 -13.46 -13.47 21.81
C LEU A 279 -11.95 -13.58 22.03
N LEU A 280 -11.13 -13.21 21.03
CA LEU A 280 -9.68 -13.12 21.22
C LEU A 280 -9.33 -12.07 22.29
N LEU A 281 -9.90 -10.86 22.19
CA LEU A 281 -9.67 -9.79 23.17
C LEU A 281 -10.16 -10.19 24.57
N TYR A 282 -11.37 -10.73 24.66
CA TYR A 282 -11.94 -11.22 25.91
C TYR A 282 -11.10 -12.34 26.52
N GLY A 283 -10.65 -13.31 25.72
CA GLY A 283 -9.78 -14.39 26.18
C GLY A 283 -8.49 -13.88 26.81
N LEU A 284 -7.88 -12.83 26.25
CA LEU A 284 -6.70 -12.18 26.84
C LEU A 284 -7.03 -11.55 28.21
N THR A 285 -8.19 -10.92 28.37
CA THR A 285 -8.63 -10.40 29.68
C THR A 285 -8.88 -11.52 30.70
N CYS A 286 -9.43 -12.67 30.27
CA CYS A 286 -9.60 -13.83 31.14
C CYS A 286 -8.27 -14.42 31.64
N LEU A 287 -7.18 -14.23 30.90
CA LEU A 287 -5.82 -14.59 31.33
C LEU A 287 -5.24 -13.61 32.36
N GLY A 288 -6.01 -12.60 32.80
CA GLY A 288 -5.60 -11.60 33.77
C GLY A 288 -4.84 -10.41 33.17
N ILE A 289 -4.81 -10.27 31.83
CA ILE A 289 -4.19 -9.11 31.18
C ILE A 289 -5.15 -7.92 31.33
N PRO A 290 -4.69 -6.77 31.86
CA PRO A 290 -5.49 -5.55 31.95
C PRO A 290 -6.09 -5.14 30.61
N GLU A 291 -7.37 -4.73 30.64
CA GLU A 291 -8.13 -4.30 29.45
C GLU A 291 -7.37 -3.26 28.62
N ASP A 292 -6.81 -2.24 29.27
CA ASP A 292 -6.04 -1.19 28.60
C ASP A 292 -4.83 -1.74 27.85
N LEU A 293 -4.15 -2.75 28.38
CA LEU A 293 -3.03 -3.41 27.71
C LEU A 293 -3.51 -4.25 26.53
N VAL A 294 -4.61 -4.99 26.70
CA VAL A 294 -5.22 -5.77 25.61
C VAL A 294 -5.55 -4.87 24.43
N LEU A 295 -6.24 -3.75 24.68
CA LEU A 295 -6.72 -2.85 23.63
C LEU A 295 -5.61 -1.99 23.02
N ASN A 296 -4.65 -1.52 23.82
CA ASN A 296 -3.59 -0.66 23.29
C ASN A 296 -2.51 -1.45 22.55
N LEU A 297 -2.30 -2.72 22.88
CA LEU A 297 -1.21 -3.52 22.33
C LEU A 297 -1.68 -4.63 21.39
N GLU A 298 -2.90 -4.56 20.86
CA GLU A 298 -3.47 -5.53 19.91
C GLU A 298 -2.51 -5.81 18.73
N ALA A 299 -1.88 -4.76 18.21
CA ALA A 299 -0.94 -4.84 17.09
C ALA A 299 0.33 -5.66 17.38
N LEU A 300 0.72 -5.87 18.65
CA LEU A 300 1.83 -6.76 19.01
C LEU A 300 1.56 -8.22 18.64
N LEU A 301 0.29 -8.62 18.65
CA LEU A 301 -0.12 -9.96 18.25
C LEU A 301 -0.33 -10.01 16.73
N ILE A 302 -0.96 -8.98 16.18
CA ILE A 302 -1.40 -8.96 14.78
C ILE A 302 -0.22 -8.83 13.82
N SER A 303 0.69 -7.90 14.08
CA SER A 303 1.74 -7.55 13.12
C SER A 303 2.73 -8.70 12.84
N PRO A 304 3.22 -9.47 13.83
CA PRO A 304 4.08 -10.62 13.55
C PRO A 304 3.37 -11.74 12.78
N ILE A 305 2.10 -12.02 13.12
CA ILE A 305 1.29 -13.02 12.40
C ILE A 305 1.09 -12.55 10.96
N PHE A 306 0.75 -11.28 10.75
CA PHE A 306 0.63 -10.69 9.42
C PHE A 306 1.93 -10.78 8.62
N ALA A 307 3.08 -10.45 9.22
CA ALA A 307 4.38 -10.56 8.56
C ALA A 307 4.69 -11.99 8.11
N LEU A 308 4.43 -12.98 8.96
CA LEU A 308 4.58 -14.41 8.62
C LEU A 308 3.62 -14.84 7.51
N SER A 309 2.38 -14.37 7.55
CA SER A 309 1.37 -14.65 6.54
C SER A 309 1.75 -14.10 5.17
N VAL A 310 2.23 -12.85 5.10
CA VAL A 310 2.73 -12.26 3.86
C VAL A 310 3.97 -13.01 3.36
N TYR A 311 4.93 -13.32 4.25
CA TYR A 311 6.11 -14.12 3.89
C TYR A 311 5.71 -15.49 3.32
N PHE A 312 4.81 -16.21 3.99
CA PHE A 312 4.32 -17.51 3.57
C PHE A 312 3.70 -17.43 2.17
N SER A 313 2.80 -16.47 1.96
CA SER A 313 2.10 -16.31 0.69
C SER A 313 3.03 -15.93 -0.44
N ALA A 314 3.88 -14.93 -0.22
CA ALA A 314 4.88 -14.48 -1.17
C ALA A 314 5.83 -15.62 -1.57
N LYS A 315 6.33 -16.38 -0.58
CA LYS A 315 7.20 -17.54 -0.82
C LYS A 315 6.50 -18.62 -1.63
N ARG A 316 5.22 -18.90 -1.34
CA ARG A 316 4.47 -19.96 -2.03
C ARG A 316 4.14 -19.60 -3.48
N LEU A 317 3.73 -18.36 -3.70
CA LEU A 317 3.36 -17.82 -5.01
C LEU A 317 4.58 -17.73 -5.94
N SER A 318 5.65 -17.06 -5.48
CA SER A 318 6.86 -16.80 -6.28
C SER A 318 7.88 -17.94 -6.27
N ARG A 319 7.86 -18.81 -5.25
CA ARG A 319 8.96 -19.76 -4.91
C ARG A 319 10.30 -19.08 -4.62
N ASN A 320 10.33 -17.77 -4.43
CA ASN A 320 11.53 -16.99 -4.18
C ASN A 320 11.56 -16.50 -2.71
N HIS A 321 12.64 -16.86 -2.00
CA HIS A 321 12.83 -16.48 -0.61
C HIS A 321 13.08 -14.98 -0.41
N LEU A 322 13.84 -14.35 -1.32
CA LEU A 322 14.10 -12.92 -1.25
C LEU A 322 12.82 -12.14 -1.45
N TYR A 323 12.04 -12.49 -2.49
CA TYR A 323 10.72 -11.91 -2.72
C TYR A 323 9.84 -12.00 -1.47
N ALA A 324 9.86 -13.15 -0.80
CA ALA A 324 9.09 -13.35 0.43
C ALA A 324 9.52 -12.45 1.59
N VAL A 325 10.83 -12.31 1.82
CA VAL A 325 11.36 -11.40 2.84
C VAL A 325 10.99 -9.96 2.53
N LEU A 326 11.21 -9.51 1.28
CA LEU A 326 10.88 -8.16 0.83
C LEU A 326 9.39 -7.86 0.98
N ALA A 327 8.51 -8.83 0.64
CA ALA A 327 7.07 -8.67 0.80
C ALA A 327 6.66 -8.54 2.26
N SER A 328 7.19 -9.39 3.16
CA SER A 328 6.90 -9.25 4.59
C SER A 328 7.39 -7.93 5.16
N LEU A 329 8.56 -7.47 4.69
CA LEU A 329 9.15 -6.21 5.13
C LEU A 329 8.35 -5.00 4.65
N ALA A 330 7.88 -5.03 3.39
CA ALA A 330 6.96 -4.02 2.85
C ALA A 330 5.61 -4.01 3.60
N GLY A 331 5.14 -5.17 4.07
CA GLY A 331 3.94 -5.24 4.92
C GLY A 331 4.13 -4.57 6.29
N VAL A 332 5.30 -4.73 6.90
CA VAL A 332 5.61 -4.18 8.24
C VAL A 332 6.03 -2.71 8.18
N LEU A 333 6.68 -2.26 7.10
CA LEU A 333 7.16 -0.88 6.93
C LEU A 333 6.28 -0.01 6.01
N GLY A 334 5.08 -0.50 5.68
CA GLY A 334 4.17 0.14 4.73
C GLY A 334 2.84 0.58 5.33
N PHE A 335 1.82 0.60 4.47
CA PHE A 335 0.48 1.07 4.83
C PHE A 335 -0.17 0.22 5.92
N ASN A 336 0.04 -1.11 5.92
CA ASN A 336 -0.60 -1.99 6.89
C ASN A 336 -0.24 -1.64 8.34
N MET A 337 1.03 -1.34 8.64
CA MET A 337 1.45 -0.89 9.96
C MET A 337 0.91 0.51 10.29
N THR A 338 1.16 1.47 9.41
CA THR A 338 0.87 2.89 9.68
C THR A 338 -0.63 3.18 9.75
N VAL A 339 -1.39 2.77 8.74
CA VAL A 339 -2.85 2.90 8.70
C VAL A 339 -3.51 2.00 9.74
N GLY A 340 -3.04 0.74 9.89
CA GLY A 340 -3.57 -0.19 10.88
C GLY A 340 -3.52 0.38 12.29
N MET A 341 -2.38 0.94 12.69
CA MET A 341 -2.20 1.61 13.98
C MET A 341 -3.01 2.91 14.10
N ALA A 342 -2.95 3.80 13.10
CA ALA A 342 -3.60 5.11 13.17
C ALA A 342 -5.14 5.01 13.18
N ALA A 343 -5.70 4.13 12.34
CA ALA A 343 -7.14 3.94 12.25
C ALA A 343 -7.67 3.01 13.35
N GLY A 344 -6.89 2.01 13.77
CA GLY A 344 -7.38 0.92 14.63
C GLY A 344 -8.14 -0.14 13.84
N PHE A 345 -7.80 -0.34 12.57
CA PHE A 345 -8.38 -1.37 11.70
C PHE A 345 -7.88 -2.77 12.07
N PHE A 346 -7.83 -3.10 13.38
CA PHE A 346 -7.18 -4.29 13.89
C PHE A 346 -7.89 -5.58 13.50
N ALA A 347 -9.23 -5.61 13.50
CA ALA A 347 -9.96 -6.77 13.00
C ALA A 347 -9.74 -7.00 11.49
N ALA A 348 -9.78 -5.93 10.68
CA ALA A 348 -9.50 -6.02 9.25
C ALA A 348 -8.06 -6.46 8.98
N TRP A 349 -7.08 -5.91 9.71
CA TRP A 349 -5.66 -6.28 9.60
C TRP A 349 -5.41 -7.73 10.04
N THR A 350 -6.09 -8.18 11.09
CA THR A 350 -6.08 -9.57 11.54
C THR A 350 -6.65 -10.49 10.47
N ALA A 351 -7.83 -10.17 9.93
CA ALA A 351 -8.44 -10.92 8.83
C ALA A 351 -7.54 -10.98 7.60
N MET A 352 -6.82 -9.90 7.28
CA MET A 352 -5.83 -9.90 6.22
C MET A 352 -4.69 -10.91 6.46
N ALA A 353 -4.27 -11.11 7.71
CA ALA A 353 -3.29 -12.15 8.04
C ALA A 353 -3.79 -13.57 7.71
N PHE A 354 -5.10 -13.82 7.63
CA PHE A 354 -5.67 -15.08 7.16
C PHE A 354 -5.91 -15.07 5.64
N PHE A 355 -6.33 -13.92 5.09
CA PHE A 355 -6.57 -13.70 3.67
C PHE A 355 -5.36 -14.04 2.80
N TYR A 356 -4.18 -13.53 3.16
CA TYR A 356 -2.95 -13.75 2.37
C TYR A 356 -2.67 -15.25 2.18
N PRO A 357 -2.61 -16.08 3.23
CA PRO A 357 -2.47 -17.53 3.09
C PRO A 357 -3.57 -18.18 2.25
N CYS A 358 -4.83 -17.73 2.37
CA CYS A 358 -5.92 -18.26 1.55
C CYS A 358 -5.65 -18.08 0.05
N ILE A 359 -5.22 -16.90 -0.39
CA ILE A 359 -4.84 -16.64 -1.79
C ILE A 359 -3.72 -17.58 -2.24
N ALA A 360 -2.68 -17.74 -1.42
CA ALA A 360 -1.53 -18.57 -1.78
C ALA A 360 -1.84 -20.08 -1.79
N LEU A 361 -2.74 -20.55 -0.93
CA LEU A 361 -3.20 -21.93 -0.93
C LEU A 361 -4.12 -22.22 -2.13
N ALA A 362 -5.02 -21.28 -2.47
CA ALA A 362 -5.91 -21.39 -3.62
C ALA A 362 -5.14 -21.46 -4.96
N ALA A 363 -4.03 -20.72 -5.07
CA ALA A 363 -3.17 -20.72 -6.27
C ALA A 363 -2.57 -22.09 -6.64
N ASP A 364 -2.52 -23.04 -5.68
CA ASP A 364 -1.91 -24.36 -5.84
C ASP A 364 -2.91 -25.51 -5.62
N LEU A 365 -4.22 -25.22 -5.62
CA LEU A 365 -5.26 -26.18 -5.25
C LEU A 365 -5.41 -27.33 -6.26
N ASP A 366 -4.98 -27.12 -7.51
CA ASP A 366 -4.89 -28.12 -8.58
C ASP A 366 -4.11 -29.39 -8.17
N GLN A 367 -3.19 -29.31 -7.21
CA GLN A 367 -2.32 -30.43 -6.79
C GLN A 367 -2.87 -31.25 -5.63
N TRP A 368 -4.19 -31.21 -5.40
CA TRP A 368 -4.96 -31.82 -4.31
C TRP A 368 -4.15 -32.37 -3.12
N LYS A 369 -4.25 -31.67 -1.99
CA LYS A 369 -3.73 -32.15 -0.70
C LYS A 369 -4.79 -31.88 0.36
N PRO A 370 -5.31 -32.91 1.08
CA PRO A 370 -6.33 -32.72 2.11
C PRO A 370 -5.98 -31.63 3.12
N ALA A 371 -4.72 -31.61 3.59
CA ALA A 371 -4.24 -30.60 4.53
C ALA A 371 -4.32 -29.15 3.98
N VAL A 372 -4.08 -28.95 2.68
CA VAL A 372 -4.17 -27.64 2.03
C VAL A 372 -5.63 -27.18 1.94
N LEU A 373 -6.54 -28.09 1.56
CA LEU A 373 -7.97 -27.81 1.50
C LEU A 373 -8.54 -27.50 2.88
N THR A 374 -8.24 -28.32 3.89
CA THR A 374 -8.67 -28.10 5.27
C THR A 374 -8.14 -26.77 5.81
N ALA A 375 -6.85 -26.46 5.60
CA ALA A 375 -6.30 -25.17 6.00
C ALA A 375 -7.01 -24.00 5.30
N LEU A 376 -7.24 -24.08 3.99
CA LEU A 376 -7.93 -23.04 3.23
C LEU A 376 -9.35 -22.80 3.78
N ILE A 377 -10.12 -23.87 4.04
CA ILE A 377 -11.46 -23.77 4.62
C ILE A 377 -11.42 -23.13 6.01
N ILE A 378 -10.54 -23.60 6.90
CA ILE A 378 -10.44 -23.06 8.26
C ILE A 378 -10.06 -21.58 8.24
N LEU A 379 -9.06 -21.20 7.45
CA LEU A 379 -8.58 -19.81 7.37
C LEU A 379 -9.64 -18.89 6.72
N SER A 380 -10.35 -19.36 5.69
CA SER A 380 -11.45 -18.58 5.08
C SER A 380 -12.62 -18.38 6.04
N LEU A 381 -13.00 -19.43 6.80
CA LEU A 381 -14.04 -19.32 7.83
C LEU A 381 -13.60 -18.43 8.99
N ALA A 382 -12.34 -18.51 9.42
CA ALA A 382 -11.80 -17.59 10.41
C ALA A 382 -11.90 -16.13 9.93
N THR A 383 -11.62 -15.87 8.65
CA THR A 383 -11.79 -14.54 8.04
C THR A 383 -13.25 -14.05 8.16
N LEU A 384 -14.23 -14.92 7.90
CA LEU A 384 -15.67 -14.62 8.03
C LEU A 384 -16.04 -14.16 9.45
N PHE A 385 -15.51 -14.83 10.48
CA PHE A 385 -15.83 -14.54 11.87
C PHE A 385 -14.94 -13.46 12.52
N ILE A 386 -13.87 -13.03 11.86
CA ILE A 386 -13.01 -11.92 12.30
C ILE A 386 -13.44 -10.60 11.68
N HIS A 387 -13.64 -10.58 10.36
CA HIS A 387 -14.01 -9.35 9.65
C HIS A 387 -14.75 -9.65 8.34
N LEU A 388 -16.05 -9.39 8.36
CA LEU A 388 -16.98 -9.73 7.28
C LEU A 388 -16.59 -9.13 5.92
N TRP A 389 -16.17 -7.86 5.89
CA TRP A 389 -15.81 -7.17 4.65
C TRP A 389 -14.57 -7.75 3.97
N THR A 390 -13.56 -8.11 4.76
CA THR A 390 -12.34 -8.75 4.24
C THR A 390 -12.64 -10.16 3.72
N TRP A 391 -13.57 -10.86 4.36
CA TRP A 391 -14.07 -12.14 3.85
C TRP A 391 -14.85 -11.99 2.54
N SER A 392 -15.73 -10.99 2.41
CA SER A 392 -16.47 -10.74 1.17
C SER A 392 -15.52 -10.49 0.00
N LEU A 393 -14.48 -9.69 0.21
CA LEU A 393 -13.41 -9.49 -0.78
C LEU A 393 -12.74 -10.82 -1.16
N LEU A 394 -12.44 -11.69 -0.18
CA LEU A 394 -11.80 -12.99 -0.43
C LEU A 394 -12.70 -13.86 -1.29
N MET A 395 -13.98 -13.95 -0.95
CA MET A 395 -14.96 -14.77 -1.68
C MET A 395 -15.11 -14.29 -3.13
N ILE A 396 -15.17 -12.97 -3.36
CA ILE A 396 -15.24 -12.42 -4.72
C ILE A 396 -14.00 -12.78 -5.53
N VAL A 397 -12.80 -12.63 -4.96
CA VAL A 397 -11.54 -12.97 -5.64
C VAL A 397 -11.49 -14.46 -6.00
N LEU A 398 -11.83 -15.34 -5.05
CA LEU A 398 -11.85 -16.79 -5.26
C LEU A 398 -12.92 -17.21 -6.29
N ALA A 399 -14.11 -16.62 -6.22
CA ALA A 399 -15.19 -16.89 -7.17
C ALA A 399 -14.84 -16.45 -8.59
N LEU A 400 -14.27 -15.24 -8.76
CA LEU A 400 -13.81 -14.77 -10.06
C LEU A 400 -12.68 -15.63 -10.62
N HIS A 401 -11.75 -16.09 -9.78
CA HIS A 401 -10.71 -17.02 -10.22
C HIS A 401 -11.29 -18.36 -10.69
N LEU A 402 -12.29 -18.89 -10.00
CA LEU A 402 -13.00 -20.09 -10.42
C LEU A 402 -13.70 -19.88 -11.77
N ILE A 403 -14.39 -18.75 -11.94
CA ILE A 403 -15.11 -18.38 -13.18
C ILE A 403 -14.12 -18.23 -14.34
N ILE A 404 -13.05 -17.45 -14.17
CA ILE A 404 -12.03 -17.21 -15.20
C ILE A 404 -11.34 -18.52 -15.58
N SER A 405 -10.99 -19.36 -14.60
CA SER A 405 -10.38 -20.66 -14.84
C SER A 405 -11.33 -21.62 -15.58
N GLY A 406 -12.61 -21.64 -15.22
CA GLY A 406 -13.65 -22.42 -15.89
C GLY A 406 -13.88 -21.96 -17.33
N LEU A 407 -14.06 -20.66 -17.55
CA LEU A 407 -14.19 -20.04 -18.88
C LEU A 407 -13.00 -20.38 -19.77
N ARG A 408 -11.78 -20.25 -19.25
CA ARG A 408 -10.55 -20.62 -19.96
C ARG A 408 -10.53 -22.10 -20.35
N ASN A 409 -10.98 -22.99 -19.47
CA ASN A 409 -11.06 -24.41 -19.80
C ASN A 409 -12.07 -24.67 -20.92
N VAL A 410 -13.27 -24.07 -20.84
CA VAL A 410 -14.32 -24.19 -21.87
C VAL A 410 -13.85 -23.67 -23.22
N LEU A 411 -13.20 -22.50 -23.26
CA LEU A 411 -12.60 -21.93 -24.47
C LEU A 411 -11.51 -22.82 -25.08
N ASN A 412 -10.81 -23.59 -24.24
CA ASN A 412 -9.84 -24.59 -24.66
C ASN A 412 -10.46 -25.98 -24.95
N GLY A 413 -11.79 -26.07 -25.05
CA GLY A 413 -12.52 -27.31 -25.35
C GLY A 413 -12.61 -28.30 -24.19
N ARG A 414 -12.30 -27.89 -22.95
CA ARG A 414 -12.36 -28.71 -21.74
C ARG A 414 -13.49 -28.24 -20.81
N PHE A 415 -14.52 -29.06 -20.62
CA PHE A 415 -15.56 -28.78 -19.63
C PHE A 415 -15.10 -29.22 -18.22
N SER A 416 -14.15 -28.50 -17.64
CA SER A 416 -13.62 -28.77 -16.29
C SER A 416 -13.58 -27.51 -15.43
N VAL A 417 -14.00 -27.64 -14.18
CA VAL A 417 -13.97 -26.61 -13.14
C VAL A 417 -13.15 -27.13 -11.96
N ASP A 418 -12.44 -26.24 -11.24
CA ASP A 418 -11.74 -26.60 -10.01
C ASP A 418 -12.77 -26.98 -8.92
N LYS A 419 -12.95 -28.29 -8.74
CA LYS A 419 -13.91 -28.86 -7.79
C LYS A 419 -13.54 -28.54 -6.34
N TRP A 420 -12.26 -28.40 -6.04
CA TRP A 420 -11.80 -28.13 -4.68
C TRP A 420 -12.10 -26.69 -4.30
N LEU A 421 -11.85 -25.75 -5.21
CA LEU A 421 -12.20 -24.35 -5.00
C LEU A 421 -13.73 -24.17 -4.90
N LEU A 422 -14.50 -24.91 -5.70
CA LEU A 422 -15.95 -24.96 -5.59
C LEU A 422 -16.41 -25.45 -4.21
N ILE A 423 -15.79 -26.50 -3.65
CA ILE A 423 -16.08 -26.98 -2.30
C ILE A 423 -15.78 -25.90 -1.25
N VAL A 424 -14.64 -25.21 -1.36
CA VAL A 424 -14.31 -24.11 -0.43
C VAL A 424 -15.38 -23.02 -0.47
N LEU A 425 -15.78 -22.58 -1.65
CA LEU A 425 -16.84 -21.58 -1.81
C LEU A 425 -18.17 -22.06 -1.24
N ALA A 426 -18.57 -23.30 -1.53
CA ALA A 426 -19.81 -23.88 -1.03
C ALA A 426 -19.84 -23.96 0.51
N VAL A 427 -18.73 -24.37 1.14
CA VAL A 427 -18.62 -24.41 2.61
C VAL A 427 -18.71 -23.01 3.21
N ASN A 428 -18.04 -22.03 2.60
CA ASN A 428 -18.09 -20.64 3.08
C ASN A 428 -19.50 -20.03 2.93
N ILE A 429 -20.16 -20.25 1.81
CA ILE A 429 -21.55 -19.78 1.58
C ILE A 429 -22.50 -20.45 2.58
N ALA A 430 -22.36 -21.76 2.81
CA ALA A 430 -23.17 -22.48 3.79
C ALA A 430 -22.93 -21.93 5.21
N ALA A 431 -21.69 -21.67 5.59
CA ALA A 431 -21.36 -21.10 6.90
C ALA A 431 -21.92 -19.67 7.05
N ASP A 432 -21.85 -18.84 6.01
CA ASP A 432 -22.42 -17.50 6.01
C ASP A 432 -23.95 -17.52 6.14
N PHE A 433 -24.60 -18.42 5.40
CA PHE A 433 -26.03 -18.63 5.50
C PHE A 433 -26.44 -19.10 6.90
N LEU A 434 -25.71 -20.07 7.47
CA LEU A 434 -25.94 -20.53 8.84
C LEU A 434 -25.74 -19.40 9.85
N LYS A 435 -24.71 -18.56 9.69
CA LYS A 435 -24.50 -17.37 10.53
C LYS A 435 -25.69 -16.42 10.43
N THR A 436 -26.21 -16.17 9.23
CA THR A 436 -27.37 -15.30 8.98
C THR A 436 -28.63 -15.84 9.63
N MET A 437 -28.88 -17.15 9.55
CA MET A 437 -30.03 -17.77 10.21
C MET A 437 -29.88 -17.75 11.73
N ALA A 438 -28.66 -17.92 12.22
CA ALA A 438 -28.38 -18.07 13.63
C ALA A 438 -28.28 -16.74 14.37
N THR A 439 -27.98 -15.62 13.70
CA THR A 439 -27.73 -14.31 14.35
C THR A 439 -28.69 -13.23 13.84
N PRO A 440 -28.97 -12.16 14.61
CA PRO A 440 -29.79 -11.03 14.17
C PRO A 440 -29.18 -10.22 13.02
N GLN A 441 -27.99 -10.59 12.54
CA GLN A 441 -27.27 -9.90 11.48
C GLN A 441 -27.59 -10.48 10.10
N ARG A 442 -27.46 -9.59 9.11
CA ARG A 442 -27.28 -9.96 7.71
C ARG A 442 -25.95 -10.70 7.57
N GLY A 443 -25.91 -11.87 6.93
CA GLY A 443 -24.64 -12.55 6.57
C GLY A 443 -23.74 -11.67 5.72
N GLY A 444 -22.55 -12.14 5.37
CA GLY A 444 -21.64 -11.43 4.47
C GLY A 444 -22.24 -11.20 3.09
N LEU A 445 -23.05 -12.13 2.58
CA LEU A 445 -23.82 -11.95 1.34
C LEU A 445 -24.92 -10.89 1.52
N GLU A 446 -25.72 -10.99 2.57
CA GLU A 446 -26.83 -10.05 2.80
C GLU A 446 -26.30 -8.65 3.21
N THR A 447 -25.15 -8.56 3.90
CA THR A 447 -24.47 -7.31 4.21
C THR A 447 -23.88 -6.67 2.96
N ALA A 448 -23.28 -7.48 2.06
CA ALA A 448 -22.84 -6.98 0.76
C ALA A 448 -24.03 -6.44 -0.05
N MET A 449 -25.15 -7.17 -0.12
CA MET A 449 -26.37 -6.72 -0.78
C MET A 449 -26.96 -5.46 -0.12
N ALA A 450 -27.08 -5.45 1.20
CA ALA A 450 -27.56 -4.30 1.97
C ALA A 450 -26.71 -3.05 1.76
N THR A 451 -25.40 -3.23 1.60
CA THR A 451 -24.48 -2.12 1.34
C THR A 451 -24.70 -1.53 -0.04
N LEU A 452 -24.99 -2.38 -1.03
CA LEU A 452 -25.36 -1.99 -2.38
C LEU A 452 -26.77 -1.38 -2.45
N GLU A 453 -27.70 -1.83 -1.60
CA GLU A 453 -29.09 -1.34 -1.55
C GLU A 453 -29.25 -0.04 -0.74
N ALA A 454 -28.40 0.19 0.27
CA ALA A 454 -28.55 1.32 1.18
C ALA A 454 -27.88 2.61 0.67
N ASP A 455 -27.18 2.59 -0.48
CA ASP A 455 -26.37 3.70 -1.04
C ASP A 455 -25.41 4.37 -0.03
N ARG A 456 -25.16 3.76 1.13
CA ARG A 456 -24.44 4.38 2.25
C ARG A 456 -22.93 4.31 2.12
N PHE A 457 -22.42 3.28 1.43
CA PHE A 457 -20.99 3.03 1.31
C PHE A 457 -20.53 2.87 -0.13
N ILE A 458 -21.39 2.35 -1.00
CA ILE A 458 -21.16 2.21 -2.44
C ILE A 458 -22.31 2.91 -3.15
N ALA A 459 -22.02 3.94 -3.94
CA ALA A 459 -23.02 4.72 -4.66
C ALA A 459 -22.38 5.43 -5.86
N PHE A 460 -23.17 5.71 -6.90
CA PHE A 460 -22.65 6.41 -8.09
C PHE A 460 -22.26 7.85 -7.77
N GLU A 461 -22.89 8.49 -6.78
CA GLU A 461 -22.58 9.86 -6.35
C GLU A 461 -21.13 9.98 -5.86
N HIS A 462 -20.59 8.93 -5.22
CA HIS A 462 -19.22 8.91 -4.73
C HIS A 462 -18.16 8.96 -5.84
N LEU A 463 -18.54 8.69 -7.10
CA LEU A 463 -17.67 8.90 -8.26
C LEU A 463 -17.28 10.38 -8.40
N PHE A 464 -18.19 11.30 -8.07
CA PHE A 464 -17.94 12.73 -8.18
C PHE A 464 -17.08 13.27 -7.02
N ASP A 465 -17.08 12.58 -5.87
CA ASP A 465 -16.24 12.91 -4.71
C ASP A 465 -14.79 12.40 -4.84
N GLN A 466 -14.46 11.65 -5.89
CA GLN A 466 -13.18 10.94 -6.01
C GLN A 466 -11.96 11.84 -5.89
N GLY A 467 -11.97 13.02 -6.54
CA GLY A 467 -10.84 13.95 -6.46
C GLY A 467 -10.59 14.40 -5.02
N LEU A 468 -11.66 14.73 -4.28
CA LEU A 468 -11.56 15.15 -2.88
C LEU A 468 -11.13 13.98 -1.98
N ASN A 469 -11.72 12.79 -2.17
CA ASN A 469 -11.40 11.61 -1.37
C ASN A 469 -9.93 11.20 -1.54
N LEU A 470 -9.43 11.15 -2.78
CA LEU A 470 -8.04 10.85 -3.08
C LEU A 470 -7.07 11.88 -2.50
N LYS A 471 -7.41 13.18 -2.58
CA LYS A 471 -6.63 14.24 -1.91
C LYS A 471 -6.62 14.01 -0.40
N ARG A 472 -7.76 13.68 0.22
CA ARG A 472 -7.82 13.44 1.67
C ARG A 472 -7.04 12.19 2.08
N LEU A 473 -7.14 11.08 1.35
CA LEU A 473 -6.38 9.84 1.62
C LEU A 473 -4.86 10.08 1.64
N SER A 474 -4.36 10.90 0.72
CA SER A 474 -2.94 11.21 0.59
C SER A 474 -2.45 12.34 1.49
N THR A 475 -3.33 13.04 2.20
CA THR A 475 -2.95 14.23 2.99
C THR A 475 -3.35 14.15 4.46
N SER A 476 -4.64 13.95 4.75
CA SER A 476 -5.24 14.27 6.05
C SER A 476 -6.06 13.15 6.66
N TYR A 477 -6.69 12.31 5.84
CA TYR A 477 -7.44 11.16 6.33
C TYR A 477 -6.49 10.10 6.90
N ILE A 478 -6.78 9.62 8.11
CA ILE A 478 -5.90 8.72 8.88
C ILE A 478 -4.45 9.27 8.87
N ALA A 479 -4.31 10.55 9.22
CA ALA A 479 -3.01 11.23 9.31
C ALA A 479 -2.21 11.30 7.98
N GLY A 480 -2.86 11.10 6.82
CA GLY A 480 -2.15 10.97 5.54
C GLY A 480 -1.29 9.70 5.46
N SER A 481 -1.59 8.68 6.29
CA SER A 481 -0.81 7.44 6.40
C SER A 481 -0.89 6.52 5.17
N PHE A 482 -1.58 6.94 4.11
CA PHE A 482 -1.43 6.29 2.81
C PHE A 482 -0.36 6.95 1.96
N TYR A 483 0.25 8.06 2.38
CA TYR A 483 1.24 8.77 1.59
C TYR A 483 2.66 8.22 1.76
N ASN A 484 3.03 7.28 0.90
CA ASN A 484 4.41 6.81 0.79
C ASN A 484 4.80 6.72 -0.70
N PRO A 485 5.45 7.75 -1.26
CA PRO A 485 5.72 7.81 -2.69
C PRO A 485 6.62 6.67 -3.17
N LEU A 486 7.61 6.25 -2.37
CA LEU A 486 8.48 5.12 -2.74
C LEU A 486 7.70 3.81 -2.84
N HIS A 487 6.88 3.48 -1.83
CA HIS A 487 6.03 2.28 -1.88
C HIS A 487 5.05 2.35 -3.05
N MET A 488 4.46 3.51 -3.34
CA MET A 488 3.51 3.61 -4.44
C MET A 488 4.18 3.49 -5.81
N ILE A 489 5.38 4.06 -5.99
CA ILE A 489 6.17 3.88 -7.23
C ILE A 489 6.56 2.41 -7.42
N LEU A 490 7.07 1.77 -6.37
CA LEU A 490 7.42 0.35 -6.41
C LEU A 490 6.18 -0.53 -6.61
N GLY A 491 5.06 -0.19 -5.96
CA GLY A 491 3.78 -0.85 -6.14
C GLY A 491 3.29 -0.76 -7.59
N PHE A 492 3.35 0.42 -8.20
CA PHE A 492 3.01 0.62 -9.61
C PHE A 492 3.88 -0.25 -10.54
N ILE A 493 5.21 -0.19 -10.37
CA ILE A 493 6.15 -0.97 -11.16
C ILE A 493 5.92 -2.47 -10.96
N GLY A 494 5.66 -2.89 -9.72
CA GLY A 494 5.36 -4.28 -9.38
C GLY A 494 4.08 -4.77 -10.01
N THR A 495 3.02 -3.97 -10.01
CA THR A 495 1.78 -4.31 -10.71
C THR A 495 2.02 -4.47 -12.20
N LEU A 496 2.74 -3.54 -12.84
CA LEU A 496 3.12 -3.67 -14.25
C LEU A 496 3.95 -4.93 -14.50
N SER A 497 4.94 -5.21 -13.65
CA SER A 497 5.77 -6.42 -13.74
C SER A 497 4.93 -7.69 -13.69
N LEU A 498 4.02 -7.82 -12.72
CA LEU A 498 3.14 -9.00 -12.60
C LEU A 498 2.20 -9.16 -13.79
N LEU A 499 1.64 -8.06 -14.28
CA LEU A 499 0.68 -8.05 -15.38
C LEU A 499 1.34 -8.35 -16.73
N LEU A 500 2.59 -7.95 -16.91
CA LEU A 500 3.34 -8.06 -18.17
C LEU A 500 4.18 -9.34 -18.25
N LYS A 501 4.73 -9.81 -17.14
CA LYS A 501 5.31 -11.16 -17.08
C LYS A 501 4.22 -12.14 -17.47
N HIS A 502 4.52 -13.09 -18.35
CA HIS A 502 3.63 -14.24 -18.63
C HIS A 502 3.59 -15.19 -17.41
N GLY A 503 3.20 -14.66 -16.25
CA GLY A 503 3.10 -15.38 -15.00
C GLY A 503 1.94 -16.38 -15.08
N GLY A 504 2.25 -17.66 -14.85
CA GLY A 504 1.25 -18.73 -14.80
C GLY A 504 0.14 -18.48 -13.76
N ARG A 505 -0.79 -19.44 -13.64
CA ARG A 505 -2.02 -19.39 -12.80
C ARG A 505 -1.87 -18.79 -11.40
N ARG A 506 -0.66 -18.79 -10.81
CA ARG A 506 -0.36 -18.29 -9.46
C ARG A 506 -0.46 -16.77 -9.30
N PHE A 507 -0.04 -16.00 -10.29
CA PHE A 507 -0.10 -14.53 -10.21
C PHE A 507 -1.44 -13.97 -10.71
N GLU A 508 -2.25 -14.80 -11.39
CA GLU A 508 -3.61 -14.45 -11.82
C GLU A 508 -4.49 -14.01 -10.64
N LEU A 509 -4.42 -14.70 -9.50
CA LEU A 509 -5.17 -14.35 -8.30
C LEU A 509 -4.82 -12.96 -7.76
N ILE A 510 -3.56 -12.52 -7.85
CA ILE A 510 -3.15 -11.17 -7.46
C ILE A 510 -3.76 -10.15 -8.43
N SER A 511 -3.72 -10.42 -9.73
CA SER A 511 -4.33 -9.55 -10.74
C SER A 511 -5.85 -9.42 -10.56
N ILE A 512 -6.54 -10.52 -10.28
CA ILE A 512 -7.98 -10.52 -9.95
C ILE A 512 -8.23 -9.70 -8.69
N TRP A 513 -7.42 -9.89 -7.64
CA TRP A 513 -7.53 -9.14 -6.39
C TRP A 513 -7.41 -7.63 -6.60
N ILE A 514 -6.42 -7.19 -7.37
CA ILE A 514 -6.29 -5.77 -7.74
C ILE A 514 -7.53 -5.32 -8.51
N ALA A 515 -7.95 -6.06 -9.53
CA ALA A 515 -9.11 -5.69 -10.35
C ALA A 515 -10.40 -5.54 -9.53
N VAL A 516 -10.66 -6.44 -8.58
CA VAL A 516 -11.83 -6.36 -7.69
C VAL A 516 -11.81 -5.08 -6.86
N ILE A 517 -10.66 -4.75 -6.25
CA ILE A 517 -10.52 -3.52 -5.49
C ILE A 517 -10.76 -2.31 -6.40
N SER A 518 -10.12 -2.28 -7.57
CA SER A 518 -10.20 -1.16 -8.52
C SER A 518 -11.61 -0.94 -9.07
N LEU A 519 -12.41 -2.00 -9.23
CA LEU A 519 -13.79 -1.87 -9.70
C LEU A 519 -14.70 -1.22 -8.65
N VAL A 520 -14.50 -1.52 -7.36
CA VAL A 520 -15.34 -1.00 -6.26
C VAL A 520 -14.86 0.37 -5.76
N PHE A 521 -13.55 0.65 -5.87
CA PHE A 521 -12.90 1.85 -5.36
C PHE A 521 -13.58 3.19 -5.73
N PRO A 522 -13.97 3.46 -7.00
CA PRO A 522 -14.44 4.79 -7.40
C PRO A 522 -15.89 5.05 -6.98
N PHE A 523 -16.62 4.01 -6.59
CA PHE A 523 -17.99 4.10 -6.10
C PHE A 523 -18.05 4.09 -4.57
N SER A 524 -16.90 4.01 -3.90
CA SER A 524 -16.81 3.83 -2.46
C SER A 524 -16.68 5.16 -1.70
N THR A 525 -17.29 5.25 -0.51
CA THR A 525 -17.01 6.31 0.46
C THR A 525 -15.53 6.36 0.86
N LEU A 526 -15.06 7.51 1.36
CA LEU A 526 -13.70 7.69 1.86
C LEU A 526 -13.26 6.61 2.87
N SER A 527 -14.16 6.22 3.79
CA SER A 527 -13.88 5.18 4.78
C SER A 527 -13.70 3.81 4.12
N LEU A 528 -14.58 3.44 3.20
CA LEU A 528 -14.48 2.17 2.47
C LEU A 528 -13.24 2.15 1.56
N GLN A 529 -12.90 3.27 0.91
CA GLN A 529 -11.67 3.38 0.13
C GLN A 529 -10.42 3.11 0.98
N ALA A 530 -10.35 3.64 2.21
CA ALA A 530 -9.24 3.34 3.09
C ALA A 530 -9.16 1.85 3.46
N HIS A 531 -10.30 1.19 3.71
CA HIS A 531 -10.33 -0.26 3.93
C HIS A 531 -9.87 -1.04 2.69
N LEU A 532 -10.31 -0.64 1.49
CA LEU A 532 -9.91 -1.25 0.23
C LEU A 532 -8.39 -1.11 -0.02
N LEU A 533 -7.80 0.06 0.29
CA LEU A 533 -6.35 0.25 0.19
C LEU A 533 -5.56 -0.56 1.22
N LEU A 534 -6.06 -0.66 2.46
CA LEU A 534 -5.45 -1.52 3.48
C LEU A 534 -5.49 -3.00 3.05
N ALA A 535 -6.58 -3.39 2.39
CA ALA A 535 -6.81 -4.73 1.87
C ALA A 535 -6.17 -4.98 0.50
N ALA A 536 -5.51 -4.01 -0.11
CA ALA A 536 -4.83 -4.21 -1.39
C ALA A 536 -3.52 -5.01 -1.21
N PRO A 537 -3.08 -5.76 -2.23
CA PRO A 537 -1.88 -6.59 -2.16
C PRO A 537 -0.56 -5.80 -2.20
N PHE A 538 -0.53 -4.55 -1.72
CA PHE A 538 0.65 -3.67 -1.75
C PHE A 538 1.94 -4.33 -1.25
N PRO A 539 1.98 -5.11 -0.15
CA PRO A 539 3.17 -5.85 0.24
C PRO A 539 3.78 -6.72 -0.87
N LEU A 540 2.94 -7.42 -1.65
CA LEU A 540 3.38 -8.25 -2.78
C LEU A 540 3.79 -7.41 -3.99
N LEU A 541 3.07 -6.32 -4.25
CA LEU A 541 3.35 -5.42 -5.37
C LEU A 541 4.65 -4.64 -5.16
N VAL A 542 4.86 -4.08 -3.98
CA VAL A 542 6.06 -3.34 -3.61
C VAL A 542 7.28 -4.26 -3.70
N ALA A 543 7.18 -5.50 -3.20
CA ALA A 543 8.25 -6.48 -3.30
C ALA A 543 8.57 -6.84 -4.76
N GLU A 544 7.56 -7.00 -5.61
CA GLU A 544 7.77 -7.28 -7.03
C GLU A 544 8.45 -6.09 -7.72
N GLY A 545 7.99 -4.87 -7.48
CA GLY A 545 8.60 -3.68 -8.08
C GLY A 545 10.04 -3.49 -7.63
N LEU A 546 10.31 -3.71 -6.33
CA LEU A 546 11.66 -3.63 -5.79
C LEU A 546 12.58 -4.68 -6.40
N LEU A 547 12.10 -5.92 -6.55
CA LEU A 547 12.85 -7.01 -7.15
C LEU A 547 13.12 -6.74 -8.64
N SER A 548 12.09 -6.37 -9.41
CA SER A 548 12.21 -6.07 -10.83
C SER A 548 13.14 -4.88 -11.10
N CYS A 549 13.02 -3.79 -10.34
CA CYS A 549 13.97 -2.67 -10.42
C CYS A 549 15.39 -3.09 -10.07
N SER A 550 15.57 -3.89 -9.01
CA SER A 550 16.89 -4.37 -8.60
C SER A 550 17.57 -5.21 -9.67
N ASN A 551 16.81 -6.08 -10.36
CA ASN A 551 17.31 -6.91 -11.44
C ASN A 551 17.76 -6.05 -12.62
N LEU A 552 16.93 -5.09 -13.04
CA LEU A 552 17.23 -4.17 -14.13
C LEU A 552 18.49 -3.34 -13.88
N LEU A 553 18.66 -2.86 -12.65
CA LEU A 553 19.84 -2.08 -12.29
C LEU A 553 21.11 -2.95 -12.35
N ARG A 554 21.06 -4.19 -11.83
CA ARG A 554 22.21 -5.11 -11.79
C ARG A 554 22.78 -5.48 -13.14
N GLU A 555 21.96 -5.51 -14.17
CA GLU A 555 22.43 -5.77 -15.54
C GLU A 555 23.36 -4.69 -16.06
N THR A 556 23.18 -3.47 -15.56
CA THR A 556 24.03 -2.33 -15.90
C THR A 556 25.19 -2.17 -14.94
N ASP A 557 24.92 -2.22 -13.63
CA ASP A 557 25.88 -2.11 -12.53
C ASP A 557 25.25 -2.66 -11.23
N GLY A 558 26.04 -3.38 -10.42
CA GLY A 558 25.57 -3.92 -9.15
C GLY A 558 25.37 -2.88 -8.04
N GLU A 559 26.11 -1.75 -8.08
CA GLU A 559 26.04 -0.74 -7.01
C GLU A 559 24.66 -0.07 -6.88
N PRO A 560 24.01 0.43 -7.95
CA PRO A 560 22.69 1.08 -7.86
C PRO A 560 21.61 0.19 -7.23
N SER A 561 21.65 -1.12 -7.48
CA SER A 561 20.71 -2.08 -6.88
C SER A 561 20.84 -2.14 -5.36
N THR A 562 22.07 -2.14 -4.84
CA THR A 562 22.33 -2.12 -3.41
C THR A 562 21.80 -0.83 -2.77
N TRP A 563 22.03 0.31 -3.41
CA TRP A 563 21.52 1.60 -2.93
C TRP A 563 20.00 1.71 -3.00
N LEU A 564 19.34 1.08 -3.98
CA LEU A 564 17.88 1.00 -4.03
C LEU A 564 17.32 0.23 -2.82
N LEU A 565 17.93 -0.91 -2.46
CA LEU A 565 17.53 -1.69 -1.29
C LEU A 565 17.75 -0.91 0.02
N LEU A 566 18.87 -0.20 0.13
CA LEU A 566 19.16 0.67 1.28
C LEU A 566 18.16 1.82 1.38
N LEU A 567 17.89 2.50 0.26
CA LEU A 567 16.88 3.56 0.18
C LEU A 567 15.50 3.05 0.59
N PHE A 568 15.09 1.87 0.10
CA PHE A 568 13.85 1.23 0.51
C PHE A 568 13.80 1.04 2.03
N LEU A 569 14.83 0.46 2.64
CA LEU A 569 14.89 0.25 4.08
C LEU A 569 14.83 1.58 4.86
N THR A 570 15.68 2.54 4.52
CA THR A 570 15.80 3.81 5.27
C THR A 570 14.56 4.68 5.11
N SER A 571 14.04 4.83 3.89
CA SER A 571 12.84 5.63 3.63
C SER A 571 11.60 5.00 4.26
N SER A 572 11.45 3.66 4.20
CA SER A 572 10.31 2.97 4.80
C SER A 572 10.32 3.00 6.32
N LEU A 573 11.51 2.88 6.95
CA LEU A 573 11.68 3.08 8.39
C LEU A 573 11.41 4.53 8.78
N SER A 574 12.01 5.51 8.09
CA SER A 574 11.80 6.95 8.32
C SER A 574 10.30 7.29 8.26
N TYR A 575 9.61 6.82 7.22
CA TYR A 575 8.18 6.96 7.04
C TYR A 575 7.37 6.37 8.21
N THR A 576 7.65 5.13 8.59
CA THR A 576 6.87 4.43 9.63
C THR A 576 7.12 5.04 11.00
N PHE A 577 8.38 5.33 11.35
CA PHE A 577 8.73 6.03 12.60
C PHE A 577 8.08 7.41 12.67
N LYS A 578 8.14 8.20 11.59
CA LYS A 578 7.50 9.52 11.52
C LYS A 578 6.02 9.44 11.86
N ILE A 579 5.28 8.50 11.28
CA ILE A 579 3.85 8.37 11.57
C ILE A 579 3.63 7.91 13.01
N LEU A 580 4.27 6.81 13.43
CA LEU A 580 4.04 6.22 14.75
C LEU A 580 4.42 7.16 15.90
N CYS A 581 5.51 7.93 15.77
CA CYS A 581 5.90 8.92 16.79
C CYS A 581 4.90 10.08 16.94
N ASN A 582 4.10 10.35 15.91
CA ASN A 582 3.14 11.46 15.89
C ASN A 582 1.69 11.04 16.17
N LEU A 583 1.45 9.77 16.53
CA LEU A 583 0.11 9.28 16.88
C LEU A 583 -0.35 9.73 18.28
N ILE A 584 0.32 10.68 18.94
CA ILE A 584 -0.01 11.18 20.29
C ILE A 584 0.00 12.70 20.36
#